data_AF-A0A965J6Z3-F1
#
_entry.id   AF-A0A965J6Z3-F1
#
_cell.length_a   1.000
_cell.length_b   1.000
_cell.length_c   1.000
_cell.angle_alpha   90.00
_cell.angle_beta   90.00
_cell.angle_gamma   90.00
#
_symmetry.space_group_name_H-M   'P 1'
#
loop_
_entity.id
_entity.type
_entity.pdbx_description
1 polymer ?
#
loop_
_entity_poly.entity_id
_entity_poly.type
_entity_poly.pdbx_seq_one_letter_code
_entity_poly.pdbx_strand_id
1 'polypeptide(L)'
;VDDPELLELVEMEIRELLSFYQYDGDNAPVIQGSALGALNGEDKWVKTVEELMAAVDTYIELPPREIDKPFLMPVEDVFTITGRGTVATGRIETGVINSGEPVEILGMGETKLTSTVTGVEMFRKILDRGEAGDNVGLLLRGIEKTQIKRGMVICKPGSTTPHIEFKAEIYVLKKEEGGRHTPFQNKYRPQFYFRTTDVTGEIHLEAGREMVMPGDNVTITVKLIVPVAMDKGLRFAIREGGRTVGAGQVTEILK
;
A
#
# COMPACT_ATOMS: atom_id res chain seq x y z
N VAL A 1 -10.69 9.38 -30.98
CA VAL A 1 -10.27 10.80 -31.07
C VAL A 1 -9.20 10.77 -32.12
N ASP A 2 -9.51 11.34 -33.28
CA ASP A 2 -8.80 11.02 -34.51
C ASP A 2 -7.94 12.20 -34.97
N ASP A 3 -7.81 13.23 -34.12
CA ASP A 3 -7.02 14.43 -34.36
C ASP A 3 -5.58 14.21 -33.86
N PRO A 4 -4.60 14.12 -34.77
CA PRO A 4 -3.20 13.89 -34.40
C PRO A 4 -2.61 15.00 -33.54
N GLU A 5 -2.99 16.27 -33.77
CA GLU A 5 -2.47 17.42 -33.01
C GLU A 5 -2.94 17.36 -31.55
N LEU A 6 -4.18 16.93 -31.33
CA LEU A 6 -4.72 16.75 -29.99
C LEU A 6 -4.05 15.58 -29.25
N LEU A 7 -3.73 14.48 -29.94
CA LEU A 7 -3.05 13.34 -29.34
C LEU A 7 -1.60 13.69 -28.95
N GLU A 8 -0.87 14.39 -29.81
CA GLU A 8 0.47 14.89 -29.49
C GLU A 8 0.47 15.87 -28.32
N LEU A 9 -0.52 16.78 -28.26
CA LEU A 9 -0.68 17.71 -27.15
C LEU A 9 -0.92 16.96 -25.82
N VAL A 10 -1.81 15.97 -25.82
CA VAL A 10 -2.09 15.16 -24.62
C VAL A 10 -0.86 14.37 -24.18
N GLU A 11 -0.11 13.81 -25.12
CA GLU A 11 1.14 13.11 -24.80
C GLU A 11 2.16 14.06 -24.15
N MET A 12 2.35 15.26 -24.71
CA MET A 12 3.23 16.28 -24.13
C MET A 12 2.81 16.63 -22.69
N GLU A 13 1.53 16.86 -22.43
CA GLU A 13 1.01 17.16 -21.08
C GLU A 13 1.25 16.00 -20.09
N ILE A 14 1.09 14.74 -20.52
CA ILE A 14 1.36 13.56 -19.69
C ILE A 14 2.85 13.49 -19.35
N ARG A 15 3.74 13.70 -20.33
CA ARG A 15 5.19 13.67 -20.13
C ARG A 15 5.65 14.77 -19.18
N GLU A 16 5.16 15.99 -19.36
CA GLU A 16 5.42 17.11 -18.46
C GLU A 16 4.97 16.80 -17.02
N LEU A 17 3.80 16.17 -16.86
CA LEU A 17 3.29 15.77 -15.55
C LEU A 17 4.14 14.69 -14.89
N LEU A 18 4.59 13.69 -15.65
CA LEU A 18 5.51 12.65 -15.16
C LEU A 18 6.83 13.28 -14.70
N SER A 19 7.43 14.13 -15.53
CA SER A 19 8.68 14.84 -15.23
C SER A 19 8.52 15.78 -14.02
N PHE A 20 7.38 16.46 -13.88
CA PHE A 20 7.07 17.29 -12.72
C PHE A 20 7.13 16.50 -11.40
N TYR A 21 6.64 15.26 -11.39
CA TYR A 21 6.73 14.35 -10.25
C TYR A 21 8.01 13.50 -10.21
N GLN A 22 9.03 13.86 -10.98
CA GLN A 22 10.35 13.19 -11.03
C GLN A 22 10.30 11.74 -11.53
N TYR A 23 9.29 11.39 -12.33
CA TYR A 23 9.30 10.17 -13.13
C TYR A 23 10.00 10.43 -14.47
N ASP A 24 10.35 9.36 -15.17
CA ASP A 24 10.98 9.42 -16.49
C ASP A 24 9.96 9.78 -17.59
N GLY A 25 9.53 11.06 -17.61
CA GLY A 25 8.57 11.55 -18.59
C GLY A 25 9.10 11.53 -20.02
N ASP A 26 10.41 11.62 -20.21
CA ASP A 26 11.04 11.63 -21.53
C ASP A 26 11.02 10.24 -22.18
N ASN A 27 11.28 9.18 -21.41
CA ASN A 27 11.40 7.82 -21.95
C ASN A 27 10.21 6.90 -21.62
N ALA A 28 9.29 7.30 -20.74
CA ALA A 28 8.12 6.49 -20.42
C ALA A 28 7.36 6.11 -21.71
N PRO A 29 7.05 4.81 -21.92
CA PRO A 29 6.27 4.37 -23.06
C PRO A 29 4.85 4.94 -23.01
N VAL A 30 4.43 5.60 -24.10
CA VAL A 30 3.05 6.08 -24.29
C VAL A 30 2.49 5.37 -25.50
N ILE A 31 1.55 4.44 -25.27
CA ILE A 31 0.95 3.62 -26.33
C ILE A 31 -0.46 4.14 -26.63
N GLN A 32 -0.66 4.63 -27.85
CA GLN A 32 -1.95 5.14 -28.30
C GLN A 32 -2.84 3.97 -28.76
N GLY A 33 -4.00 3.79 -28.11
CA GLY A 33 -4.88 2.66 -28.41
C GLY A 33 -6.32 2.85 -27.96
N SER A 34 -7.14 1.83 -28.18
CA SER A 34 -8.53 1.78 -27.73
C SER A 34 -8.80 0.48 -26.98
N ALA A 35 -8.90 0.57 -25.65
CA ALA A 35 -9.23 -0.58 -24.82
C ALA A 35 -10.58 -1.20 -25.19
N LEU A 36 -11.58 -0.37 -25.53
CA LEU A 36 -12.89 -0.84 -25.97
C LEU A 36 -12.82 -1.55 -27.32
N GLY A 37 -12.07 -0.99 -28.28
CA GLY A 37 -11.89 -1.58 -29.60
C GLY A 37 -11.14 -2.92 -29.53
N ALA A 38 -10.11 -3.00 -28.68
CA ALA A 38 -9.38 -4.24 -28.43
C ALA A 38 -10.29 -5.30 -27.80
N LEU A 39 -11.11 -4.92 -26.82
CA LEU A 39 -12.09 -5.81 -26.19
C LEU A 39 -13.14 -6.32 -27.19
N ASN A 40 -13.53 -5.50 -28.16
CA ASN A 40 -14.43 -5.88 -29.25
C ASN A 40 -13.75 -6.76 -30.32
N GLY A 41 -12.44 -7.03 -30.20
CA GLY A 41 -11.70 -7.89 -31.13
C GLY A 41 -11.28 -7.20 -32.42
N GLU A 42 -11.24 -5.88 -32.47
CA GLU A 42 -10.71 -5.17 -33.63
C GLU A 42 -9.18 -5.30 -33.70
N ASP A 43 -8.66 -6.02 -34.69
CA ASP A 43 -7.23 -6.37 -34.81
C ASP A 43 -6.26 -5.21 -34.60
N LYS A 44 -6.57 -4.02 -35.14
CA LYS A 44 -5.72 -2.84 -34.99
C LYS A 44 -5.54 -2.41 -33.53
N TRP A 45 -6.58 -2.57 -32.71
CA TRP A 45 -6.57 -2.20 -31.30
C TRP A 45 -6.05 -3.32 -30.41
N VAL A 46 -6.30 -4.59 -30.77
CA VAL A 46 -5.68 -5.74 -30.09
C VAL A 46 -4.16 -5.60 -30.09
N LYS A 47 -3.56 -5.23 -31.23
CA LYS A 47 -2.11 -4.99 -31.35
C LYS A 47 -1.58 -3.91 -30.41
N THR A 48 -2.35 -2.84 -30.17
CA THR A 48 -1.92 -1.78 -29.22
C THR A 48 -1.89 -2.28 -27.77
N VAL A 49 -2.72 -3.27 -27.42
CA VAL A 49 -2.65 -3.92 -26.10
C VAL A 49 -1.44 -4.85 -26.02
N GLU A 50 -1.13 -5.58 -27.09
CA GLU A 50 0.09 -6.40 -27.16
C GLU A 50 1.35 -5.56 -27.04
N GLU A 51 1.39 -4.40 -27.72
CA GLU A 51 2.47 -3.42 -27.62
C GLU A 51 2.59 -2.85 -26.20
N LEU A 52 1.47 -2.49 -25.56
CA LEU A 52 1.46 -2.08 -24.15
C LEU A 52 2.05 -3.16 -23.25
N MET A 53 1.68 -4.42 -23.43
CA MET A 53 2.22 -5.53 -22.62
C MET A 53 3.70 -5.76 -22.89
N ALA A 54 4.16 -5.61 -24.14
CA ALA A 54 5.59 -5.68 -24.46
C ALA A 54 6.39 -4.53 -23.80
N ALA A 55 5.82 -3.32 -23.77
CA ALA A 55 6.41 -2.19 -23.05
C ALA A 55 6.46 -2.45 -21.54
N VAL A 56 5.41 -3.04 -20.94
CA VAL A 56 5.42 -3.45 -19.54
C VAL A 56 6.54 -4.46 -19.26
N ASP A 57 6.67 -5.49 -20.09
CA ASP A 57 7.68 -6.55 -19.91
C ASP A 57 9.13 -6.05 -20.06
N THR A 58 9.35 -4.99 -20.84
CA THR A 58 10.70 -4.48 -21.17
C THR A 58 11.11 -3.23 -20.38
N TYR A 59 10.17 -2.35 -20.05
CA TYR A 59 10.45 -1.07 -19.39
C TYR A 59 10.36 -1.18 -17.87
N ILE A 60 9.47 -2.03 -17.34
CA ILE A 60 9.29 -2.17 -15.90
C ILE A 60 10.25 -3.23 -15.38
N GLU A 61 11.32 -2.79 -14.74
CA GLU A 61 12.26 -3.69 -14.08
C GLU A 61 11.55 -4.54 -13.03
N LEU A 62 11.87 -5.83 -12.99
CA LEU A 62 11.38 -6.72 -11.95
C LEU A 62 11.96 -6.29 -10.61
N PRO A 63 11.14 -5.81 -9.66
CA PRO A 63 11.65 -5.35 -8.39
C PRO A 63 12.24 -6.52 -7.59
N PRO A 64 13.35 -6.31 -6.86
CA PRO A 64 13.87 -7.32 -5.98
C PRO A 64 12.83 -7.69 -4.93
N ARG A 65 12.47 -8.96 -4.87
CA ARG A 65 11.53 -9.49 -3.88
C ARG A 65 12.26 -9.75 -2.57
N GLU A 66 11.78 -9.20 -1.47
CA GLU A 66 12.39 -9.36 -0.14
C GLU A 66 12.04 -10.70 0.52
N ILE A 67 12.35 -11.81 -0.16
CA ILE A 67 11.96 -13.18 0.25
C ILE A 67 12.70 -13.70 1.49
N ASP A 68 13.87 -13.14 1.79
CA ASP A 68 14.70 -13.56 2.94
C ASP A 68 14.26 -12.90 4.25
N LYS A 69 13.40 -11.87 4.17
CA LYS A 69 12.83 -11.23 5.36
C LYS A 69 11.74 -12.11 5.98
N PRO A 70 11.39 -11.91 7.27
CA PRO A 70 10.25 -12.57 7.86
C PRO A 70 8.96 -12.33 7.06
N PHE A 71 8.10 -13.35 7.01
CA PHE A 71 6.81 -13.27 6.34
C PHE A 71 5.94 -12.15 6.92
N LEU A 72 5.39 -11.29 6.04
CA LEU A 72 4.39 -10.30 6.38
C LEU A 72 3.45 -10.09 5.18
N MET A 73 2.15 -10.20 5.43
CA MET A 73 1.09 -9.94 4.45
C MET A 73 0.02 -9.04 5.08
N PRO A 74 -0.20 -7.82 4.57
CA PRO A 74 -1.29 -6.97 5.01
C PRO A 74 -2.63 -7.53 4.53
N VAL A 75 -3.64 -7.51 5.40
CA VAL A 75 -4.98 -7.98 5.05
C VAL A 75 -5.71 -6.89 4.27
N GLU A 76 -6.15 -7.22 3.06
CA GLU A 76 -6.94 -6.37 2.18
C GLU A 76 -8.43 -6.73 2.22
N ASP A 77 -8.75 -8.02 2.20
CA ASP A 77 -10.13 -8.53 2.28
C ASP A 77 -10.19 -9.90 2.97
N VAL A 78 -11.40 -10.30 3.40
CA VAL A 78 -11.66 -11.54 4.14
C VAL A 78 -12.93 -12.21 3.66
N PHE A 79 -12.80 -13.48 3.26
CA PHE A 79 -13.87 -14.33 2.77
C PHE A 79 -14.09 -15.53 3.68
N THR A 80 -15.33 -16.02 3.69
CA THR A 80 -15.64 -17.34 4.24
C THR A 80 -15.93 -18.26 3.06
N ILE A 81 -15.16 -19.34 2.93
CA ILE A 81 -15.39 -20.37 1.92
C ILE A 81 -16.10 -21.54 2.60
N THR A 82 -17.35 -21.79 2.19
CA THR A 82 -18.18 -22.89 2.72
C THR A 82 -17.42 -24.21 2.64
N GLY A 83 -17.27 -24.88 3.78
CA GLY A 83 -16.57 -26.17 3.88
C GLY A 83 -15.04 -26.11 3.90
N ARG A 84 -14.41 -24.94 3.74
CA ARG A 84 -12.94 -24.77 3.88
C ARG A 84 -12.54 -23.91 5.08
N GLY A 85 -13.25 -22.80 5.32
CA GLY A 85 -12.94 -21.87 6.42
C GLY A 85 -12.73 -20.43 5.96
N THR A 86 -12.05 -19.64 6.78
CA THR A 86 -11.77 -18.23 6.52
C THR A 86 -10.53 -18.05 5.66
N VAL A 87 -10.64 -17.27 4.60
CA VAL A 87 -9.55 -16.89 3.70
C VAL A 87 -9.30 -15.39 3.83
N ALA A 88 -8.05 -15.02 4.12
CA ALA A 88 -7.61 -13.63 4.12
C ALA A 88 -6.78 -13.36 2.86
N THR A 89 -7.09 -12.29 2.13
CA THR A 89 -6.37 -11.93 0.91
C THR A 89 -5.51 -10.70 1.09
N GLY A 90 -4.40 -10.66 0.37
CA GLY A 90 -3.54 -9.49 0.25
C GLY A 90 -2.26 -9.78 -0.53
N ARG A 91 -1.50 -8.73 -0.81
CA ARG A 91 -0.16 -8.88 -1.37
C ARG A 91 0.85 -9.21 -0.27
N ILE A 92 1.66 -10.24 -0.44
CA ILE A 92 2.77 -10.52 0.48
C ILE A 92 3.79 -9.38 0.37
N GLU A 93 4.06 -8.68 1.46
CA GLU A 93 4.98 -7.54 1.51
C GLU A 93 6.43 -8.02 1.62
N THR A 94 6.68 -8.98 2.51
CA THR A 94 8.01 -9.55 2.74
C THR A 94 7.93 -11.04 3.00
N GLY A 95 9.04 -11.73 2.75
CA GLY A 95 9.21 -13.12 3.10
C GLY A 95 8.43 -14.11 2.26
N VAL A 96 8.23 -15.28 2.85
CA VAL A 96 7.70 -16.48 2.21
C VAL A 96 6.75 -17.16 3.20
N ILE A 97 5.66 -17.72 2.71
CA ILE A 97 4.74 -18.54 3.49
C ILE A 97 4.41 -19.84 2.78
N ASN A 98 4.41 -20.93 3.52
CA ASN A 98 3.99 -22.24 3.03
C ASN A 98 2.75 -22.76 3.79
N SER A 99 2.02 -23.67 3.15
CA SER A 99 0.97 -24.42 3.84
C SER A 99 1.57 -25.23 4.99
N GLY A 100 0.94 -25.16 6.16
CA GLY A 100 1.38 -25.79 7.41
C GLY A 100 2.14 -24.86 8.35
N GLU A 101 2.56 -23.67 7.91
CA GLU A 101 3.33 -22.76 8.76
C GLU A 101 2.44 -21.99 9.75
N PRO A 102 2.91 -21.80 11.00
CA PRO A 102 2.22 -20.99 11.99
C PRO A 102 2.36 -19.50 11.69
N VAL A 103 1.31 -18.73 11.97
CA VAL A 103 1.25 -17.27 11.76
C VAL A 103 0.60 -16.56 12.93
N GLU A 104 0.95 -15.28 13.09
CA GLU A 104 0.28 -14.35 13.99
C GLU A 104 -0.53 -13.33 13.19
N ILE A 105 -1.68 -12.94 13.73
CA ILE A 105 -2.55 -11.91 13.15
C ILE A 105 -2.62 -10.77 14.14
N LEU A 106 -2.16 -9.59 13.70
CA LEU A 106 -1.91 -8.43 14.56
C LEU A 106 -2.61 -7.18 14.02
N GLY A 107 -2.96 -6.26 14.91
CA GLY A 107 -3.40 -4.91 14.57
C GLY A 107 -4.81 -4.57 15.08
N MET A 108 -5.19 -3.30 14.87
CA MET A 108 -6.54 -2.77 15.13
C MET A 108 -7.01 -2.87 16.59
N GLY A 109 -6.08 -2.90 17.55
CA GLY A 109 -6.39 -3.00 18.98
C GLY A 109 -7.00 -4.34 19.41
N GLU A 110 -7.00 -5.34 18.54
CA GLU A 110 -7.48 -6.67 18.88
C GLU A 110 -6.40 -7.49 19.58
N THR A 111 -6.85 -8.50 20.33
CA THR A 111 -5.94 -9.44 20.96
C THR A 111 -5.22 -10.21 19.86
N LYS A 112 -3.90 -10.33 19.99
CA LYS A 112 -3.06 -11.13 19.08
C LYS A 112 -3.67 -12.52 18.89
N LEU A 113 -3.94 -12.88 17.63
CA LEU A 113 -4.43 -14.21 17.25
C LEU A 113 -3.28 -15.03 16.70
N THR A 114 -3.37 -16.34 16.89
CA THR A 114 -2.45 -17.32 16.31
C THR A 114 -3.23 -18.28 15.42
N SER A 115 -2.68 -18.60 14.26
CA SER A 115 -3.28 -19.55 13.32
C SER A 115 -2.21 -20.39 12.63
N THR A 116 -2.65 -21.32 11.80
CA THR A 116 -1.80 -22.08 10.87
C THR A 116 -2.37 -21.87 9.48
N VAL A 117 -1.50 -21.51 8.53
CA VAL A 117 -1.88 -21.45 7.12
C VAL A 117 -2.13 -22.87 6.63
N THR A 118 -3.30 -23.15 6.09
CA THR A 118 -3.69 -24.49 5.62
C THR A 118 -3.80 -24.59 4.11
N GLY A 119 -3.68 -23.46 3.42
CA GLY A 119 -3.63 -23.37 1.98
C GLY A 119 -3.18 -21.97 1.57
N VAL A 120 -2.39 -21.92 0.50
CA VAL A 120 -2.02 -20.69 -0.20
C VAL A 120 -2.66 -20.77 -1.59
N GLU A 121 -3.48 -19.79 -1.95
CA GLU A 121 -4.16 -19.77 -3.25
C GLU A 121 -3.92 -18.45 -3.98
N MET A 122 -3.72 -18.51 -5.30
CA MET A 122 -3.68 -17.35 -6.18
C MET A 122 -4.58 -17.62 -7.39
N PHE A 123 -5.56 -16.74 -7.65
CA PHE A 123 -6.52 -16.89 -8.76
C PHE A 123 -7.17 -18.29 -8.86
N ARG A 124 -7.66 -18.83 -7.74
CA ARG A 124 -8.28 -20.17 -7.62
C ARG A 124 -7.33 -21.35 -7.94
N LYS A 125 -6.02 -21.12 -8.00
CA LYS A 125 -4.99 -22.15 -8.08
C LYS A 125 -4.33 -22.30 -6.72
N ILE A 126 -4.16 -23.54 -6.28
CA ILE A 126 -3.41 -23.86 -5.07
C ILE A 126 -1.93 -23.72 -5.40
N LEU A 127 -1.20 -23.01 -4.55
CA LEU A 127 0.24 -22.85 -4.61
C LEU A 127 0.88 -23.63 -3.47
N ASP A 128 2.05 -24.20 -3.74
CA ASP A 128 2.87 -24.83 -2.70
C ASP A 128 3.49 -23.78 -1.76
N ARG A 129 3.76 -22.59 -2.29
CA ARG A 129 4.49 -21.49 -1.66
C ARG A 129 3.94 -20.14 -2.14
N GLY A 130 3.78 -19.19 -1.23
CA GLY A 130 3.59 -17.78 -1.55
C GLY A 130 4.83 -16.98 -1.18
N GLU A 131 5.20 -16.00 -1.99
CA GLU A 131 6.38 -15.15 -1.76
C GLU A 131 6.10 -13.67 -1.94
N ALA A 132 6.98 -12.81 -1.42
CA ALA A 132 6.88 -11.36 -1.52
C ALA A 132 6.56 -10.90 -2.95
N GLY A 133 5.53 -10.07 -3.10
CA GLY A 133 5.00 -9.59 -4.38
C GLY A 133 3.76 -10.34 -4.87
N ASP A 134 3.51 -11.56 -4.40
CA ASP A 134 2.35 -12.36 -4.79
C ASP A 134 1.06 -11.84 -4.14
N ASN A 135 -0.01 -11.74 -4.95
CA ASN A 135 -1.37 -11.50 -4.44
C ASN A 135 -2.05 -12.83 -4.15
N VAL A 136 -2.17 -13.20 -2.88
CA VAL A 136 -2.63 -14.53 -2.46
C VAL A 136 -3.85 -14.44 -1.54
N GLY A 137 -4.58 -15.55 -1.45
CA GLY A 137 -5.50 -15.87 -0.37
C GLY A 137 -4.89 -16.94 0.54
N LEU A 138 -4.87 -16.67 1.84
CA LEU A 138 -4.40 -17.61 2.86
C LEU A 138 -5.58 -18.21 3.61
N LEU A 139 -5.71 -19.54 3.56
CA LEU A 139 -6.72 -20.26 4.34
C LEU A 139 -6.24 -20.44 5.77
N LEU A 140 -6.97 -19.85 6.73
CA LEU A 140 -6.57 -19.78 8.14
C LEU A 140 -7.34 -20.79 8.98
N ARG A 141 -6.60 -21.64 9.71
CA ARG A 141 -7.20 -22.61 10.63
C ARG A 141 -7.74 -21.91 11.88
N GLY A 142 -8.99 -22.19 12.21
CA GLY A 142 -9.60 -21.80 13.48
C GLY A 142 -9.84 -20.30 13.65
N ILE A 143 -9.80 -19.53 12.56
CA ILE A 143 -10.11 -18.10 12.57
C ILE A 143 -11.48 -17.90 11.95
N GLU A 144 -12.36 -17.20 12.65
CA GLU A 144 -13.64 -16.75 12.12
C GLU A 144 -13.47 -15.45 11.35
N LYS A 145 -14.30 -15.22 10.33
CA LYS A 145 -14.30 -13.99 9.53
C LYS A 145 -14.49 -12.72 10.40
N THR A 146 -15.19 -12.83 11.52
CA THR A 146 -15.44 -11.72 12.46
C THR A 146 -14.20 -11.32 13.26
N GLN A 147 -13.19 -12.20 13.36
CA GLN A 147 -11.96 -11.98 14.14
C GLN A 147 -10.81 -11.38 13.32
N ILE A 148 -10.98 -11.28 12.01
CA ILE A 148 -9.97 -10.76 11.10
C ILE A 148 -10.61 -9.77 10.14
N LYS A 149 -9.93 -8.63 9.93
CA LYS A 149 -10.44 -7.55 9.10
C LYS A 149 -9.31 -6.83 8.39
N ARG A 150 -9.68 -6.07 7.35
CA ARG A 150 -8.78 -5.15 6.66
C ARG A 150 -8.09 -4.23 7.66
N GLY A 151 -6.79 -4.01 7.45
CA GLY A 151 -5.93 -3.21 8.33
C GLY A 151 -5.13 -4.02 9.35
N MET A 152 -5.46 -5.29 9.54
CA MET A 152 -4.59 -6.23 10.25
C MET A 152 -3.46 -6.72 9.34
N VAL A 153 -2.44 -7.33 9.93
CA VAL A 153 -1.37 -8.02 9.21
C VAL A 153 -1.30 -9.47 9.65
N ILE A 154 -0.97 -10.36 8.72
CA ILE A 154 -0.59 -11.75 9.00
C ILE A 154 0.92 -11.83 8.87
N CYS A 155 1.60 -12.33 9.89
CA CYS A 155 3.06 -12.29 9.94
C CYS A 155 3.65 -13.56 10.55
N LYS A 156 4.95 -13.76 10.33
CA LYS A 156 5.73 -14.77 11.02
C LYS A 156 5.65 -14.51 12.54
N PRO A 157 5.43 -15.54 13.37
CA PRO A 157 5.31 -15.34 14.81
C PRO A 157 6.48 -14.57 15.42
N GLY A 158 6.18 -13.50 16.15
CA GLY A 158 7.16 -12.64 16.82
C GLY A 158 8.03 -11.78 15.90
N SER A 159 7.73 -11.68 14.60
CA SER A 159 8.55 -10.89 13.67
C SER A 159 8.26 -9.39 13.66
N THR A 160 7.09 -8.97 14.14
CA THR A 160 6.68 -7.57 14.25
C THR A 160 5.76 -7.41 15.45
N THR A 161 5.65 -6.20 15.99
CA THR A 161 4.82 -5.89 17.15
C THR A 161 3.92 -4.68 16.90
N PRO A 162 2.72 -4.65 17.50
CA PRO A 162 1.83 -3.51 17.37
C PRO A 162 2.27 -2.36 18.30
N HIS A 163 2.30 -1.15 17.75
CA HIS A 163 2.73 0.07 18.44
C HIS A 163 1.67 1.17 18.32
N ILE A 164 1.64 2.05 19.32
CA ILE A 164 0.73 3.21 19.39
C ILE A 164 1.48 4.53 19.32
N GLU A 165 2.79 4.55 19.59
CA GLU A 165 3.56 5.78 19.64
C GLU A 165 4.89 5.63 18.90
N PHE A 166 5.17 6.57 18.00
CA PHE A 166 6.36 6.55 17.15
C PHE A 166 6.78 7.96 16.76
N LYS A 167 8.05 8.13 16.39
CA LYS A 167 8.54 9.30 15.66
C LYS A 167 8.60 9.02 14.17
N ALA A 168 8.38 10.07 13.39
CA ALA A 168 8.45 10.00 11.94
C ALA A 168 8.97 11.30 11.33
N GLU A 169 9.60 11.17 10.17
CA GLU A 169 9.82 12.27 9.25
C GLU A 169 8.64 12.34 8.30
N ILE A 170 8.10 13.54 8.10
CA ILE A 170 6.97 13.76 7.20
C ILE A 170 7.24 14.91 6.23
N TYR A 171 6.71 14.76 5.02
CA TYR A 171 6.54 15.84 4.05
C TYR A 171 5.05 16.21 3.98
N VAL A 172 4.73 17.48 4.17
CA VAL A 172 3.37 17.99 4.04
C VAL A 172 3.15 18.47 2.61
N LEU A 173 2.15 17.91 1.93
CA LEU A 173 1.87 18.27 0.54
C LEU A 173 1.47 19.76 0.43
N LYS A 174 2.01 20.42 -0.59
CA LYS A 174 1.63 21.77 -0.98
C LYS A 174 0.20 21.79 -1.52
N LYS A 175 -0.35 23.00 -1.61
CA LYS A 175 -1.67 23.23 -2.22
C LYS A 175 -1.71 22.76 -3.67
N GLU A 176 -0.65 22.98 -4.41
CA GLU A 176 -0.52 22.63 -5.83
C GLU A 176 -0.48 21.11 -6.04
N GLU A 177 -0.03 20.37 -5.03
CA GLU A 177 0.00 18.90 -5.00
C GLU A 177 -1.33 18.31 -4.49
N GLY A 178 -2.38 19.13 -4.33
CA GLY A 178 -3.68 18.73 -3.79
C GLY A 178 -3.73 18.58 -2.28
N GLY A 179 -2.70 19.06 -1.57
CA GLY A 179 -2.58 19.02 -0.12
C GLY A 179 -3.39 20.10 0.61
N ARG A 180 -2.90 20.51 1.78
CA ARG A 180 -3.56 21.54 2.60
C ARG A 180 -3.36 22.93 2.01
N HIS A 181 -4.36 23.78 2.21
CA HIS A 181 -4.27 25.21 1.89
C HIS A 181 -3.74 26.03 3.07
N THR A 182 -3.94 25.54 4.29
CA THR A 182 -3.62 26.23 5.54
C THR A 182 -2.72 25.37 6.42
N PRO A 183 -1.87 25.99 7.26
CA PRO A 183 -1.04 25.25 8.20
C PRO A 183 -1.89 24.42 9.18
N PHE A 184 -1.24 23.47 9.85
CA PHE A 184 -1.79 22.81 11.03
C PHE A 184 -0.93 23.11 12.26
N GLN A 185 -1.57 23.07 13.42
CA GLN A 185 -0.93 23.33 14.71
C GLN A 185 -0.64 22.03 15.45
N ASN A 186 0.06 22.14 16.58
CA ASN A 186 0.27 21.02 17.48
C ASN A 186 -1.07 20.36 17.90
N LYS A 187 -1.04 19.04 18.14
CA LYS A 187 -2.22 18.20 18.43
C LYS A 187 -3.23 18.09 17.29
N TYR A 188 -2.81 18.34 16.05
CA TYR A 188 -3.60 18.02 14.86
C TYR A 188 -3.90 16.51 14.81
N ARG A 189 -5.13 16.14 14.44
CA ARG A 189 -5.63 14.75 14.47
C ARG A 189 -6.07 14.22 13.10
N PRO A 190 -5.14 13.97 12.17
CA PRO A 190 -5.47 13.37 10.88
C PRO A 190 -5.64 11.85 10.97
N GLN A 191 -5.96 11.23 9.83
CA GLN A 191 -5.85 9.79 9.62
C GLN A 191 -4.48 9.44 9.06
N PHE A 192 -3.87 8.37 9.57
CA PHE A 192 -2.63 7.81 9.08
C PHE A 192 -2.95 6.53 8.31
N TYR A 193 -2.66 6.52 7.02
CA TYR A 193 -2.84 5.37 6.16
C TYR A 193 -1.60 4.48 6.22
N PHE A 194 -1.72 3.39 6.96
CA PHE A 194 -0.71 2.33 7.02
C PHE A 194 -1.19 1.16 6.18
N ARG A 195 -0.46 0.88 5.10
CA ARG A 195 -0.68 -0.26 4.19
C ARG A 195 -2.09 -0.30 3.61
N THR A 196 -3.06 -0.87 4.34
CA THR A 196 -4.44 -1.09 3.90
C THR A 196 -5.48 -0.34 4.75
N THR A 197 -5.08 0.37 5.82
CA THR A 197 -6.01 1.00 6.76
C THR A 197 -5.66 2.40 7.16
N ASP A 198 -6.70 3.20 7.38
CA ASP A 198 -6.63 4.51 8.03
C ASP A 198 -6.78 4.36 9.55
N VAL A 199 -5.86 4.95 10.31
CA VAL A 199 -5.93 5.01 11.77
C VAL A 199 -5.75 6.45 12.22
N THR A 200 -6.71 6.98 12.98
CA THR A 200 -6.59 8.33 13.53
C THR A 200 -5.42 8.40 14.51
N GLY A 201 -4.63 9.46 14.43
CA GLY A 201 -3.55 9.72 15.38
C GLY A 201 -3.47 11.20 15.72
N GLU A 202 -2.85 11.51 16.85
CA GLU A 202 -2.55 12.87 17.27
C GLU A 202 -1.07 13.17 17.02
N ILE A 203 -0.81 14.26 16.30
CA ILE A 203 0.53 14.77 16.01
C ILE A 203 1.00 15.66 17.15
N HIS A 204 2.19 15.37 17.66
CA HIS A 204 2.95 16.20 18.58
C HIS A 204 4.16 16.78 17.85
N LEU A 205 4.20 18.11 17.76
CA LEU A 205 5.32 18.85 17.17
C LEU A 205 6.48 18.96 18.16
N GLU A 206 7.69 19.14 17.62
CA GLU A 206 8.88 19.41 18.42
C GLU A 206 8.75 20.68 19.26
N ALA A 207 9.46 20.72 20.39
CA ALA A 207 9.45 21.88 21.27
C ALA A 207 9.88 23.15 20.52
N GLY A 208 9.07 24.21 20.63
CA GLY A 208 9.31 25.49 19.95
C GLY A 208 8.68 25.60 18.56
N ARG A 209 8.11 24.52 18.00
CA ARG A 209 7.37 24.57 16.73
C ARG A 209 5.86 24.62 16.98
N GLU A 210 5.24 25.75 16.68
CA GLU A 210 3.80 25.95 16.91
C GLU A 210 2.92 25.47 15.75
N MET A 211 3.43 25.54 14.52
CA MET A 211 2.70 25.19 13.30
C MET A 211 3.62 24.59 12.23
N VAL A 212 3.00 23.89 11.27
CA VAL A 212 3.64 23.29 10.10
C VAL A 212 2.93 23.79 8.84
N MET A 213 3.69 24.28 7.88
CA MET A 213 3.19 24.83 6.62
C MET A 213 3.09 23.74 5.54
N PRO A 214 2.16 23.87 4.57
CA PRO A 214 2.20 23.07 3.34
C PRO A 214 3.55 23.22 2.63
N GLY A 215 4.18 22.11 2.28
CA GLY A 215 5.53 22.04 1.68
C GLY A 215 6.66 21.80 2.68
N ASP A 216 6.40 21.82 3.98
CA ASP A 216 7.43 21.58 4.99
C ASP A 216 7.82 20.10 5.09
N ASN A 217 9.09 19.86 5.42
CA ASN A 217 9.61 18.59 5.92
C ASN A 217 9.86 18.73 7.42
N VAL A 218 9.23 17.89 8.24
CA VAL A 218 9.31 18.00 9.70
C VAL A 218 9.35 16.63 10.39
N THR A 219 10.08 16.57 11.49
CA THR A 219 9.99 15.47 12.45
C THR A 219 8.76 15.65 13.33
N ILE A 220 7.99 14.58 13.53
CA ILE A 220 6.82 14.56 14.42
C ILE A 220 6.85 13.34 15.33
N THR A 221 6.19 13.47 16.48
CA THR A 221 5.78 12.31 17.30
C THR A 221 4.30 12.06 17.10
N VAL A 222 3.90 10.82 16.85
CA VAL A 222 2.51 10.45 16.59
C VAL A 222 2.03 9.50 17.67
N LYS A 223 0.82 9.76 18.18
CA LYS A 223 0.09 8.84 19.06
C LYS A 223 -1.19 8.36 18.39
N LEU A 224 -1.24 7.09 18.00
CA LEU A 224 -2.41 6.47 17.39
C LEU A 224 -3.49 6.14 18.41
N ILE A 225 -4.76 6.15 17.97
CA ILE A 225 -5.90 5.76 18.82
C ILE A 225 -5.97 4.24 19.05
N VAL A 226 -5.38 3.44 18.15
CA VAL A 226 -5.28 1.99 18.25
C VAL A 226 -3.89 1.51 17.83
N PRO A 227 -3.37 0.41 18.40
CA PRO A 227 -2.10 -0.18 18.00
C PRO A 227 -2.09 -0.67 16.54
N VAL A 228 -0.99 -0.43 15.84
CA VAL A 228 -0.74 -0.88 14.46
C VAL A 228 0.60 -1.61 14.40
N ALA A 229 0.65 -2.75 13.73
CA ALA A 229 1.90 -3.47 13.49
C ALA A 229 2.82 -2.64 12.60
N MET A 230 3.95 -2.20 13.16
CA MET A 230 4.87 -1.30 12.48
C MET A 230 6.31 -1.55 12.90
N ASP A 231 7.22 -1.26 11.98
CA ASP A 231 8.66 -1.33 12.20
C ASP A 231 9.31 -0.03 11.71
N LYS A 232 10.53 0.23 12.16
CA LYS A 232 11.32 1.36 11.68
C LYS A 232 11.46 1.29 10.15
N GLY A 233 11.22 2.41 9.48
CA GLY A 233 11.26 2.52 8.02
C GLY A 233 9.90 2.32 7.35
N LEU A 234 8.85 1.91 8.08
CA LEU A 234 7.50 1.81 7.53
C LEU A 234 7.05 3.17 7.00
N ARG A 235 6.64 3.19 5.72
CA ARG A 235 6.06 4.38 5.09
C ARG A 235 4.56 4.45 5.32
N PHE A 236 4.03 5.66 5.39
CA PHE A 236 2.61 5.92 5.56
C PHE A 236 2.21 7.22 4.83
N ALA A 237 0.91 7.37 4.58
CA ALA A 237 0.33 8.63 4.13
C ALA A 237 -0.47 9.28 5.26
N ILE A 238 -0.52 10.61 5.29
CA ILE A 238 -1.37 11.38 6.18
C ILE A 238 -2.58 11.84 5.36
N ARG A 239 -3.79 11.60 5.86
CA ARG A 239 -5.03 11.85 5.14
C ARG A 239 -6.02 12.65 5.98
N GLU A 240 -6.76 13.52 5.30
CA GLU A 240 -7.88 14.29 5.86
C GLU A 240 -9.07 14.18 4.89
N GLY A 241 -10.23 13.74 5.38
CA GLY A 241 -11.42 13.59 4.54
C GLY A 241 -11.21 12.67 3.31
N GLY A 242 -10.36 11.65 3.45
CA GLY A 242 -10.00 10.74 2.36
C GLY A 242 -8.96 11.27 1.36
N ARG A 243 -8.51 12.53 1.49
CA ARG A 243 -7.46 13.13 0.65
C ARG A 243 -6.10 13.02 1.32
N THR A 244 -5.06 12.69 0.56
CA THR A 244 -3.68 12.71 1.04
C THR A 244 -3.22 14.15 1.22
N VAL A 245 -2.71 14.46 2.40
CA VAL A 245 -2.20 15.79 2.79
C VAL A 245 -0.73 15.75 3.20
N GLY A 246 -0.13 14.56 3.31
CA GLY A 246 1.28 14.38 3.59
C GLY A 246 1.71 12.93 3.40
N ALA A 247 3.02 12.72 3.38
CA ALA A 247 3.65 11.42 3.34
C ALA A 247 4.71 11.34 4.44
N GLY A 248 4.95 10.15 4.98
CA GLY A 248 5.89 10.00 6.08
C GLY A 248 6.55 8.63 6.16
N GLN A 249 7.61 8.58 6.96
CA GLN A 249 8.32 7.36 7.29
C GLN A 249 8.61 7.30 8.79
N VAL A 250 8.30 6.15 9.40
CA VAL A 250 8.61 5.88 10.81
C VAL A 250 10.13 5.84 11.00
N THR A 251 10.66 6.68 11.90
CA THR A 251 12.09 6.75 12.21
C THR A 251 12.47 6.09 13.51
N GLU A 252 11.55 6.05 14.48
CA GLU A 252 11.76 5.48 15.81
C GLU A 252 10.44 4.98 16.39
N ILE A 253 10.45 3.79 16.99
CA ILE A 253 9.31 3.26 17.74
C ILE A 253 9.47 3.64 19.21
N LEU A 254 8.44 4.25 19.80
CA LEU A 254 8.46 4.70 21.20
C LEU A 254 7.66 3.77 22.11
N LYS A 255 6.51 3.29 21.65
CA LYS A 255 5.62 2.41 22.42
C LYS A 255 4.75 1.54 21.53
#